data_AF-A0A4Q4BSG5-F1
#
_entry.id   AF-A0A4Q4BSG5-F1
#
_cell.length_a   1.000
_cell.length_b   1.000
_cell.length_c   1.000
_cell.angle_alpha   90.00
_cell.angle_beta   90.00
_cell.angle_gamma   90.00
#
_symmetry.space_group_name_H-M   'P 1'
#
loop_
_entity.id
_entity.type
_entity.pdbx_description
1 polymer ?
#
loop_
_entity_poly.entity_id
_entity_poly.type
_entity_poly.pdbx_seq_one_letter_code
_entity_poly.pdbx_strand_id
1 'polypeptide(L)'
;MWVDPNLNDFYSRVSRIEKSHAKGYGFEATGTVGRKAASRTGSRLLKLAKPLVLALAVGVGVKGVIHYFVGAQTYESRVSALAAGSGFDPVGAWLMHADPATLWVSGQLQAVLPR
;
A
#
# COMPACT_ATOMS: atom_id res chain seq x y z
N MET A 1 27.97 -39.81 4.57
CA MET A 1 28.24 -39.79 6.03
C MET A 1 26.90 -39.83 6.73
N TRP A 2 26.53 -40.96 7.34
CA TRP A 2 25.26 -41.09 8.05
C TRP A 2 25.36 -40.25 9.33
N VAL A 3 24.66 -39.12 9.36
CA VAL A 3 24.57 -38.29 10.56
C VAL A 3 23.63 -38.99 11.53
N ASP A 4 24.08 -39.17 12.78
CA ASP A 4 23.28 -39.78 13.84
C ASP A 4 21.94 -39.02 13.97
N PRO A 5 20.78 -39.70 13.78
CA PRO A 5 19.47 -39.08 13.95
C PRO A 5 19.29 -38.39 15.30
N ASN A 6 19.92 -38.90 16.36
CA ASN A 6 19.89 -38.31 17.69
C ASN A 6 20.61 -36.95 17.74
N LEU A 7 21.73 -36.83 17.03
CA LEU A 7 22.51 -35.59 16.96
C LEU A 7 21.72 -34.50 16.23
N ASN A 8 21.00 -34.86 15.16
CA ASN A 8 20.15 -33.91 14.43
C ASN A 8 18.95 -33.44 15.29
N ASP A 9 18.31 -34.33 16.05
CA ASP A 9 17.23 -33.95 16.97
C ASP A 9 17.74 -33.02 18.08
N PHE A 10 18.94 -33.31 18.62
CA PHE A 10 19.60 -32.44 19.59
C PHE A 10 19.84 -31.03 19.04
N TYR A 11 20.45 -30.90 17.86
CA TYR A 11 20.68 -29.58 17.25
C TYR A 11 19.38 -28.85 16.88
N SER A 12 18.35 -29.58 16.45
CA SER A 12 17.01 -29.02 16.19
C SER A 12 16.41 -28.41 17.47
N ARG A 13 16.55 -29.10 18.62
CA ARG A 13 16.09 -28.58 19.92
C ARG A 13 16.90 -27.38 20.37
N VAL A 14 18.23 -27.43 20.28
CA VAL A 14 19.11 -26.31 20.65
C VAL A 14 18.79 -25.07 19.82
N SER A 15 18.67 -25.21 18.50
CA SER A 15 18.33 -24.08 17.62
C SER A 15 16.96 -23.46 17.94
N ARG A 16 15.99 -24.27 18.40
CA ARG A 16 14.69 -23.79 18.86
C ARG A 16 14.81 -22.97 20.15
N ILE A 17 15.63 -23.43 21.10
CA ILE A 17 15.88 -22.73 22.36
C ILE A 17 16.59 -21.40 22.08
N GLU A 18 17.66 -21.40 21.28
CA GLU A 18 18.39 -20.19 20.89
C GLU A 18 17.47 -19.18 20.18
N LYS A 19 16.63 -19.65 19.26
CA LYS A 19 15.63 -18.82 18.57
C LYS A 19 14.58 -18.27 19.51
N SER A 20 14.23 -18.98 20.58
CA SER A 20 13.31 -18.49 21.61
C SER A 20 13.95 -17.43 22.52
N HIS A 21 15.21 -17.65 22.90
CA HIS A 21 16.03 -16.68 23.65
C HIS A 21 16.27 -15.40 22.85
N ALA A 22 16.65 -15.51 21.58
CA ALA A 22 16.88 -14.35 20.70
C ALA A 22 15.62 -13.48 20.50
N LYS A 23 14.42 -14.06 20.67
CA LYS A 23 13.14 -13.34 20.60
C LYS A 23 12.68 -12.79 21.96
N GLY A 24 13.46 -12.98 23.02
CA GLY A 24 13.16 -12.48 24.36
C GLY A 24 12.08 -13.28 25.11
N TYR A 25 11.85 -14.54 24.74
CA TYR A 25 10.91 -15.44 25.44
C TYR A 25 11.51 -16.09 26.70
N GLY A 26 12.75 -15.75 27.06
CA GLY A 26 13.42 -16.29 28.24
C GLY A 26 13.21 -15.37 29.44
N PHE A 27 12.53 -15.89 30.48
CA PHE A 27 12.39 -15.37 31.85
C PHE A 27 11.02 -14.75 32.20
N GLU A 28 10.07 -15.60 32.58
CA GLU A 28 8.98 -15.26 33.50
C GLU A 28 9.30 -15.89 34.86
N ALA A 29 9.96 -15.15 35.75
CA ALA A 29 10.00 -15.54 37.16
C ALA A 29 8.73 -15.05 37.86
N THR A 30 8.15 -15.87 38.74
CA THR A 30 7.04 -15.47 39.61
C THR A 30 7.39 -14.18 40.34
N GLY A 31 6.70 -13.08 40.05
CA GLY A 31 6.93 -11.74 40.63
C GLY A 31 7.66 -10.74 39.73
N THR A 32 8.10 -11.11 38.53
CA THR A 32 8.65 -10.16 37.55
C THR A 32 7.56 -9.66 36.60
N VAL A 33 7.56 -8.35 36.30
CA VAL A 33 6.62 -7.74 35.35
C VAL A 33 6.90 -8.34 33.97
N GLY A 34 6.11 -9.34 33.59
CA GLY A 34 6.12 -9.91 32.26
C GLY A 34 5.91 -8.80 31.24
N ARG A 35 7.00 -8.37 30.59
CA ARG A 35 6.90 -7.42 29.49
C ARG A 35 6.17 -8.17 28.39
N LYS A 36 4.89 -7.83 28.15
CA LYS A 36 4.15 -8.32 26.98
C LYS A 36 5.06 -8.15 25.77
N ALA A 37 5.60 -9.27 25.25
CA ALA A 37 6.37 -9.25 24.04
C ALA A 37 5.40 -8.74 22.97
N ALA A 38 5.55 -7.47 22.58
CA ALA A 38 4.76 -6.92 21.52
C ALA A 38 5.14 -7.71 20.27
N SER A 39 4.33 -8.71 19.92
CA SER A 39 4.41 -9.39 18.63
C SER A 39 4.03 -8.34 17.58
N ARG A 40 4.98 -7.48 17.23
CA ARG A 40 4.87 -6.61 16.06
C ARG A 40 5.08 -7.47 14.81
N THR A 41 4.26 -8.50 14.66
CA THR A 41 3.89 -9.05 13.36
C THR A 41 2.86 -8.11 12.74
N GLY A 42 3.17 -6.81 12.69
CA GLY A 42 2.39 -5.85 11.94
C GLY A 42 2.63 -6.17 10.47
N SER A 43 1.63 -6.75 9.82
CA SER A 43 1.59 -7.06 8.39
C SER A 43 2.30 -5.97 7.59
N ARG A 44 3.42 -6.32 6.94
CA ARG A 44 4.19 -5.38 6.10
C ARG A 44 3.31 -4.75 5.01
N LEU A 45 2.23 -5.44 4.60
CA LEU A 45 1.24 -4.94 3.65
C LEU A 45 0.48 -3.72 4.20
N LEU A 46 0.12 -3.70 5.48
CA LEU A 46 -0.53 -2.54 6.11
C LEU A 46 0.41 -1.33 6.18
N LYS A 47 1.73 -1.55 6.22
CA LYS A 47 2.72 -0.46 6.21
C LYS A 47 2.83 0.21 4.83
N LEU A 48 2.60 -0.54 3.74
CA LEU A 48 2.59 -0.01 2.37
C LEU A 48 1.23 0.52 1.92
N ALA A 49 0.15 0.14 2.59
CA ALA A 49 -1.19 0.66 2.28
C ALA A 49 -1.28 2.19 2.42
N LYS A 50 -0.64 2.76 3.46
CA LYS A 50 -0.65 4.22 3.69
C LYS A 50 -0.06 5.04 2.53
N PRO A 51 1.19 4.82 2.09
CA PRO A 51 1.75 5.57 0.98
C PRO A 51 1.00 5.33 -0.33
N LEU A 52 0.48 4.11 -0.57
CA LEU A 52 -0.30 3.80 -1.75
C LEU A 52 -1.61 4.59 -1.79
N VAL A 53 -2.35 4.63 -0.69
CA VAL A 53 -3.60 5.40 -0.58
C VAL A 53 -3.34 6.90 -0.76
N LEU A 54 -2.24 7.42 -0.19
CA LEU A 54 -1.86 8.82 -0.38
C LEU A 54 -1.54 9.13 -1.85
N ALA A 55 -0.78 8.27 -2.53
CA ALA A 55 -0.45 8.44 -3.94
C ALA A 55 -1.71 8.43 -4.83
N LEU A 56 -2.64 7.51 -4.56
CA LEU A 56 -3.94 7.45 -5.25
C LEU A 56 -4.77 8.72 -5.00
N ALA A 57 -4.83 9.20 -3.75
CA ALA A 57 -5.56 10.42 -3.40
C ALA A 57 -4.99 11.64 -4.12
N VAL A 58 -3.67 11.79 -4.18
CA VAL A 58 -3.01 12.86 -4.93
C VAL A 58 -3.28 12.74 -6.43
N GLY A 59 -3.19 11.53 -6.99
CA GLY A 59 -3.48 11.29 -8.40
C GLY A 59 -4.89 11.68 -8.80
N VAL A 60 -5.89 11.26 -8.02
CA VAL A 60 -7.30 11.64 -8.23
C VAL A 60 -7.51 13.14 -8.03
N GLY A 61 -6.86 13.75 -7.04
CA GLY A 61 -6.91 15.19 -6.80
C GLY A 61 -6.43 15.99 -8.00
N VAL A 62 -5.24 15.66 -8.53
CA VAL A 62 -4.68 16.30 -9.73
C VAL A 62 -5.61 16.11 -10.93
N LYS A 63 -6.12 14.90 -11.14
CA LYS A 63 -7.06 14.59 -12.23
C LYS A 63 -8.36 15.42 -12.12
N GLY A 64 -8.90 15.55 -10.90
CA GLY A 64 -10.09 16.36 -10.63
C GLY A 64 -9.87 17.86 -10.87
N VAL A 65 -8.69 18.37 -10.51
CA VAL A 65 -8.28 19.75 -10.81
C VAL A 65 -8.17 19.97 -12.32
N ILE A 66 -7.52 19.06 -13.06
CA ILE A 66 -7.42 19.14 -14.53
C ILE A 66 -8.82 19.11 -15.15
N HIS A 67 -9.68 18.17 -14.74
CA HIS A 67 -11.05 18.07 -15.24
C HIS A 67 -11.85 19.35 -14.97
N TYR A 68 -11.68 19.92 -13.77
CA TYR A 68 -12.30 21.19 -13.40
C TYR A 68 -11.82 22.33 -14.32
N PHE A 69 -10.51 22.57 -14.45
CA PHE A 69 -9.99 23.69 -15.25
C PHE A 69 -10.21 23.54 -16.76
N VAL A 70 -10.11 22.32 -17.29
CA VAL A 70 -10.29 22.05 -18.73
C VAL A 70 -11.77 22.02 -19.11
N GLY A 71 -12.65 21.61 -18.18
CA GLY A 71 -14.06 21.37 -18.44
C GLY A 71 -14.30 20.00 -19.06
N ALA A 72 -15.49 19.44 -18.79
CA ALA A 72 -15.81 18.05 -19.12
C ALA A 72 -15.66 17.74 -20.62
N GLN A 73 -16.14 18.62 -21.49
CA GLN A 73 -16.20 18.38 -22.93
C GLN A 73 -14.80 18.40 -23.59
N THR A 74 -13.93 19.33 -23.16
CA THR A 74 -12.56 19.43 -23.65
C THR A 74 -11.64 18.39 -23.01
N TYR A 75 -11.96 17.92 -21.80
CA TYR A 75 -11.23 16.82 -21.17
C TYR A 75 -11.46 15.52 -21.93
N GLU A 76 -12.73 15.19 -22.21
CA GLU A 76 -13.11 13.97 -22.94
C GLU A 76 -12.50 13.95 -24.35
N SER A 77 -12.49 15.09 -25.06
CA SER A 77 -11.89 15.16 -26.38
C SER A 77 -10.38 14.90 -26.35
N ARG A 78 -9.65 15.38 -25.33
CA ARG A 78 -8.22 15.10 -25.14
C ARG A 78 -7.96 13.63 -24.80
N VAL A 79 -8.80 13.03 -23.96
CA VAL A 79 -8.71 11.60 -23.63
C VAL A 79 -8.97 10.75 -24.87
N SER A 80 -9.96 11.10 -25.69
CA SER A 80 -10.25 10.39 -26.94
C SER A 80 -9.12 10.53 -27.97
N ALA A 81 -8.50 11.71 -28.07
CA ALA A 81 -7.35 11.94 -28.94
C ALA A 81 -6.13 11.13 -28.46
N LEU A 82 -5.93 11.03 -27.14
CA LEU A 82 -4.89 10.22 -26.54
C LEU A 82 -5.13 8.71 -26.76
N ALA A 83 -6.40 8.27 -26.72
CA ALA A 83 -6.76 6.88 -27.00
C ALA A 83 -6.46 6.47 -28.45
N ALA A 84 -6.56 7.42 -29.39
CA ALA A 84 -6.25 7.22 -30.80
C ALA A 84 -4.74 7.29 -31.13
N GLY A 85 -3.89 7.57 -30.14
CA GLY A 85 -2.44 7.65 -30.28
C GLY A 85 -1.76 6.29 -30.47
N SER A 86 -0.43 6.27 -30.43
CA SER A 86 0.36 5.05 -30.70
C SER A 86 1.33 4.74 -29.55
N GLY A 87 1.70 3.47 -29.39
CA GLY A 87 2.59 3.05 -28.30
C GLY A 87 1.90 3.05 -26.94
N PHE A 88 2.32 3.93 -26.03
CA PHE A 88 1.81 3.99 -24.65
C PHE A 88 0.60 4.91 -24.46
N ASP A 89 0.24 5.69 -25.47
CA ASP A 89 -0.86 6.66 -25.40
C ASP A 89 -2.21 6.03 -25.01
N PRO A 90 -2.61 4.85 -25.53
CA PRO A 90 -3.88 4.22 -25.15
C PRO A 90 -3.94 3.84 -23.66
N VAL A 91 -2.80 3.49 -23.06
CA VAL A 91 -2.70 3.17 -21.62
C VAL A 91 -2.89 4.44 -20.80
N GLY A 92 -2.31 5.56 -21.24
CA GLY A 92 -2.52 6.86 -20.64
C GLY A 92 -3.98 7.32 -20.75
N ALA A 93 -4.62 7.08 -21.89
CA ALA A 93 -6.04 7.39 -22.10
C ALA A 93 -6.94 6.58 -21.17
N TRP A 94 -6.68 5.29 -21.02
CA TRP A 94 -7.40 4.44 -20.06
C TRP A 94 -7.24 4.94 -18.62
N LEU A 95 -6.03 5.33 -18.22
CA LEU A 95 -5.77 5.89 -16.88
C LEU A 95 -6.45 7.25 -16.67
N MET A 96 -6.57 8.05 -17.73
CA MET A 96 -7.15 9.39 -17.68
C MET A 96 -8.67 9.42 -17.89
N HIS A 97 -9.34 8.29 -18.15
CA HIS A 97 -10.80 8.26 -18.31
C HIS A 97 -11.52 8.86 -17.09
N ALA A 98 -12.51 9.73 -17.26
CA ALA A 98 -13.16 10.39 -16.12
C ALA A 98 -13.84 9.38 -15.17
N ASP A 99 -13.28 9.18 -13.97
CA ASP A 99 -13.81 8.29 -12.94
C ASP A 99 -14.80 9.02 -12.02
N PRO A 100 -15.74 8.32 -11.35
CA PRO A 100 -16.66 8.93 -10.38
C PRO A 100 -15.95 9.75 -9.28
N ALA A 101 -14.76 9.32 -8.85
CA ALA A 101 -13.95 10.05 -7.87
C ALA A 101 -13.41 11.37 -8.44
N THR A 102 -13.03 11.40 -9.71
CA THR A 102 -12.58 12.61 -10.42
C THR A 102 -13.72 13.62 -10.53
N LEU A 103 -14.91 13.15 -10.91
CA LEU A 103 -16.11 13.97 -11.02
C LEU A 103 -16.48 14.57 -9.66
N TRP A 104 -16.45 13.77 -8.60
CA TRP A 104 -16.71 14.24 -7.23
C TRP A 104 -15.75 15.36 -6.81
N VAL A 105 -14.44 15.19 -7.02
CA VAL A 105 -13.44 16.24 -6.73
C VAL A 105 -13.71 17.50 -7.54
N SER A 106 -14.02 17.37 -8.84
CA SER A 106 -14.33 18.54 -9.67
C SER A 106 -15.60 19.27 -9.23
N GLY A 107 -16.62 18.56 -8.73
CA GLY A 107 -17.83 19.15 -8.17
C GLY A 107 -17.56 19.89 -6.86
N GLN A 108 -16.71 19.36 -5.99
CA GLN A 108 -16.28 20.06 -4.77
C GLN A 108 -15.51 21.33 -5.11
N LEU A 109 -14.63 21.29 -6.12
CA LEU A 109 -13.94 22.48 -6.61
C LEU A 109 -14.91 23.53 -7.16
N GLN A 110 -15.97 23.13 -7.87
CA GLN A 110 -17.01 24.05 -8.35
C GLN A 110 -17.82 24.67 -7.22
N ALA A 111 -18.07 23.94 -6.12
CA ALA A 111 -18.76 24.47 -4.96
C ALA A 111 -17.90 25.50 -4.19
N VAL A 112 -16.59 25.25 -4.07
CA VAL A 112 -15.65 26.14 -3.35
C VAL A 112 -15.21 27.34 -4.19
N LEU A 113 -15.02 27.12 -5.48
CA LEU A 113 -14.61 28.11 -6.47
C LEU A 113 -15.70 28.18 -7.57
N PRO A 114 -16.86 28.80 -7.29
CA PRO A 114 -17.82 29.07 -8.33
C PRO A 114 -17.23 30.09 -9.29
N ARG A 115 -17.22 29.74 -10.57
CA ARG A 115 -16.71 30.55 -11.68
C ARG A 115 -17.72 30.52 -12.81
#